data_AF-A0A6P7IQZ4-F1
#
_entry.id   AF-A0A6P7IQZ4-F1
#
_cell.length_a   1.000
_cell.length_b   1.000
_cell.length_c   1.000
_cell.angle_alpha   90.00
_cell.angle_beta   90.00
_cell.angle_gamma   90.00
#
_symmetry.space_group_name_H-M   'P 1'
#
loop_
_entity.id
_entity.type
_entity.pdbx_description
1 polymer ?
#
loop_
_entity_poly.entity_id
_entity_poly.type
_entity_poly.pdbx_seq_one_letter_code
_entity_poly.pdbx_strand_id
1 'polypeptide(L)'
;MDTNVSSLSSTQFPPNTTAYINATVKHFSVFDGCDHQVEAILFDLVLQCVNVFIGIPANLLVIAVLIHNRKEPSTSDIYLGLLAFMDIYFGFMTPISFLNLYIWESKKVWSSIKFSYGVKDTSGPLFLSCICLDRFVAVVFPIAFGQLKHVKYRLSLSVVVLGLTFAYSAAKMVGGLPNFEKVFTGEILATFTWMVVCNLSILWVLKRSRGAGKDEMHPMKKKAFKMVLSILCIIVFNYLPPVALFPFEDHYSPDVFRCYVQPVGFAFLNVSSTIQPLVYLSRLEKVPFLSDACIKKCTACV
;
A
#
# COMPACT_ATOMS: atom_id res chain seq x y z
N MET A 1 -66.38 -12.06 -41.52
CA MET A 1 -67.83 -11.78 -41.59
C MET A 1 -67.99 -10.36 -41.05
N ASP A 2 -68.36 -9.43 -41.93
CA ASP A 2 -67.85 -8.07 -41.85
C ASP A 2 -68.96 -7.03 -42.08
N THR A 3 -69.15 -6.13 -41.10
CA THR A 3 -69.87 -4.86 -41.20
C THR A 3 -69.43 -4.00 -39.99
N ASN A 4 -68.86 -2.79 -40.11
CA ASN A 4 -69.38 -1.52 -40.68
C ASN A 4 -70.76 -1.14 -40.09
N VAL A 5 -71.02 0.08 -39.59
CA VAL A 5 -70.33 1.40 -39.62
C VAL A 5 -70.47 2.08 -38.23
N SER A 6 -69.94 3.25 -37.86
CA SER A 6 -69.48 4.43 -38.63
C SER A 6 -68.37 5.26 -37.92
N SER A 7 -67.96 6.37 -38.54
CA SER A 7 -66.94 7.34 -38.10
C SER A 7 -67.42 8.44 -37.14
N LEU A 8 -66.50 9.00 -36.34
CA LEU A 8 -66.53 10.43 -35.99
C LEU A 8 -65.09 10.99 -35.86
N SER A 9 -64.86 12.19 -36.38
CA SER A 9 -63.50 12.72 -36.62
C SER A 9 -63.20 13.95 -35.74
N SER A 10 -62.03 13.96 -35.09
CA SER A 10 -61.48 15.17 -34.45
C SER A 10 -59.96 15.21 -34.55
N THR A 11 -59.44 15.86 -35.60
CA THR A 11 -58.01 16.13 -35.77
C THR A 11 -57.58 17.35 -34.95
N GLN A 12 -56.71 17.18 -33.95
CA GLN A 12 -55.86 18.28 -33.47
C GLN A 12 -54.56 17.78 -32.82
N PHE A 13 -53.52 18.58 -33.06
CA PHE A 13 -52.07 18.38 -32.92
C PHE A 13 -51.53 17.69 -31.63
N PRO A 14 -50.33 17.09 -31.69
CA PRO A 14 -49.65 16.54 -30.51
C PRO A 14 -49.25 17.66 -29.53
N PRO A 15 -49.31 17.42 -28.20
CA PRO A 15 -48.62 18.25 -27.24
C PRO A 15 -47.11 18.12 -27.48
N ASN A 16 -46.50 19.15 -28.07
CA ASN A 16 -45.05 19.25 -28.23
C ASN A 16 -44.39 19.59 -26.88
N THR A 17 -44.51 18.67 -25.91
CA THR A 17 -43.87 18.80 -24.61
C THR A 17 -42.42 18.35 -24.75
N THR A 18 -41.57 19.29 -25.16
CA THR A 18 -40.14 19.26 -24.86
C THR A 18 -39.97 19.21 -23.35
N ALA A 19 -39.96 18.00 -22.82
CA ALA A 19 -39.47 17.72 -21.47
C ALA A 19 -38.00 18.12 -21.44
N TYR A 20 -37.74 19.39 -21.10
CA TYR A 20 -36.43 19.86 -20.68
C TYR A 20 -36.11 19.10 -19.39
N ILE A 21 -35.52 17.92 -19.56
CA ILE A 21 -34.89 17.20 -18.47
C ILE A 21 -33.77 18.13 -18.02
N ASN A 22 -34.00 18.86 -16.93
CA ASN A 22 -32.98 19.60 -16.20
C ASN A 22 -32.06 18.58 -15.50
N ALA A 23 -31.39 17.77 -16.32
CA ALA A 23 -30.24 16.98 -15.95
C ALA A 23 -29.10 17.98 -15.71
N THR A 24 -29.10 18.57 -14.51
CA THR A 24 -27.89 19.16 -13.93
C THR A 24 -26.79 18.14 -14.13
N VAL A 25 -25.82 18.46 -14.99
CA VAL A 25 -24.76 17.52 -15.35
C VAL A 25 -23.99 17.21 -14.07
N LYS A 26 -24.19 16.02 -13.50
CA LYS A 26 -23.54 15.65 -12.25
C LYS A 26 -22.04 15.61 -12.54
N HIS A 27 -21.30 16.52 -11.91
CA HIS A 27 -19.85 16.58 -12.01
C HIS A 27 -19.27 15.24 -11.53
N PHE A 28 -18.25 14.76 -12.23
CA PHE A 28 -17.74 13.40 -12.03
C PHE A 28 -17.02 13.29 -10.68
N SER A 29 -17.69 12.69 -9.68
CA SER A 29 -17.08 12.40 -8.38
C SER A 29 -16.76 10.91 -8.28
N VAL A 30 -15.53 10.58 -7.88
CA VAL A 30 -15.15 9.19 -7.57
C VAL A 30 -15.89 8.66 -6.34
N PHE A 31 -16.46 9.56 -5.52
CA PHE A 31 -17.27 9.24 -4.34
C PHE A 31 -18.78 9.20 -4.65
N ASP A 32 -19.21 9.27 -5.91
CA ASP A 32 -20.61 9.16 -6.29
C ASP A 32 -21.24 7.84 -5.74
N GLY A 33 -22.33 7.98 -4.99
CA GLY A 33 -23.02 6.87 -4.32
C GLY A 33 -22.41 6.45 -2.98
N CYS A 34 -21.30 7.06 -2.56
CA CYS A 34 -20.70 6.86 -1.23
C CYS A 34 -21.18 7.91 -0.20
N ASP A 35 -22.19 8.70 -0.54
CA ASP A 35 -22.70 9.85 0.22
C ASP A 35 -23.17 9.52 1.66
N HIS A 36 -23.38 8.24 1.97
CA HIS A 36 -23.77 7.73 3.29
C HIS A 36 -22.65 6.99 4.07
N GLN A 37 -21.42 6.96 3.56
CA GLN A 37 -20.28 6.24 4.17
C GLN A 37 -18.98 7.05 4.10
N VAL A 38 -19.08 8.35 4.35
CA VAL A 38 -18.00 9.33 4.16
C VAL A 38 -16.86 9.14 5.17
N GLU A 39 -17.12 8.55 6.34
CA GLU A 39 -16.11 8.33 7.40
C GLU A 39 -14.90 7.51 6.92
N ALA A 40 -15.12 6.47 6.12
CA ALA A 40 -14.05 5.61 5.60
C ALA A 40 -13.16 6.32 4.58
N ILE A 41 -13.77 7.18 3.75
CA ILE A 41 -13.07 8.02 2.77
C ILE A 41 -12.23 9.08 3.51
N LEU A 42 -12.79 9.73 4.55
CA LEU A 42 -12.05 10.68 5.37
C LEU A 42 -10.89 10.02 6.14
N PHE A 43 -11.05 8.77 6.60
CA PHE A 43 -9.99 8.04 7.29
C PHE A 43 -8.76 7.78 6.39
N ASP A 44 -8.96 7.29 5.18
CA ASP A 44 -7.86 7.13 4.20
C ASP A 44 -7.25 8.49 3.83
N LEU A 45 -8.09 9.51 3.60
CA LEU A 45 -7.63 10.87 3.27
C LEU A 45 -6.73 11.49 4.36
N VAL A 46 -7.06 11.27 5.64
CA VAL A 46 -6.23 11.69 6.77
C VAL A 46 -4.89 10.96 6.79
N LEU A 47 -4.87 9.65 6.52
CA LEU A 47 -3.63 8.86 6.48
C LEU A 47 -2.76 9.17 5.24
N GLN A 48 -3.38 9.55 4.11
CA GLN A 48 -2.68 10.11 2.96
C GLN A 48 -2.04 11.47 3.28
N CYS A 49 -2.73 12.38 3.99
CA CYS A 49 -2.13 13.62 4.50
C CYS A 49 -0.94 13.37 5.43
N VAL A 50 -1.03 12.37 6.33
CA VAL A 50 0.09 11.93 7.16
C VAL A 50 1.27 11.44 6.31
N ASN A 51 1.03 10.70 5.21
CA ASN A 51 2.09 10.31 4.29
C ASN A 51 2.75 11.53 3.60
N VAL A 52 1.98 12.53 3.16
CA VAL A 52 2.54 13.75 2.56
C VAL A 52 3.48 14.48 3.52
N PHE A 53 3.04 14.73 4.77
CA PHE A 53 3.79 15.56 5.70
C PHE A 53 4.87 14.82 6.52
N ILE A 54 4.75 13.49 6.68
CA ILE A 54 5.67 12.70 7.52
C ILE A 54 6.33 11.58 6.71
N GLY A 55 5.57 10.86 5.89
CA GLY A 55 6.08 9.77 5.04
C GLY A 55 7.08 10.23 3.97
N ILE A 56 6.81 11.31 3.23
CA ILE A 56 7.75 11.83 2.22
C ILE A 56 9.08 12.27 2.88
N PRO A 57 9.12 13.11 3.94
CA PRO A 57 10.38 13.42 4.63
C PRO A 57 11.10 12.21 5.22
N ALA A 58 10.36 11.25 5.80
CA ALA A 58 10.96 10.04 6.35
C ALA A 58 11.62 9.17 5.27
N ASN A 59 10.95 8.94 4.14
CA ASN A 59 11.52 8.17 3.03
C ASN A 59 12.70 8.90 2.35
N LEU A 60 12.66 10.24 2.23
CA LEU A 60 13.80 11.03 1.76
C LEU A 60 15.01 10.88 2.70
N LEU A 61 14.79 10.89 4.02
CA LEU A 61 15.84 10.61 5.00
C LEU A 61 16.37 9.18 4.91
N VAL A 62 15.53 8.17 4.65
CA VAL A 62 15.97 6.79 4.38
C VAL A 62 16.91 6.75 3.17
N ILE A 63 16.51 7.33 2.03
CA ILE A 63 17.35 7.37 0.82
C ILE A 63 18.67 8.11 1.09
N ALA A 64 18.63 9.25 1.80
CA ALA A 64 19.83 9.99 2.17
C ALA A 64 20.79 9.17 3.07
N VAL A 65 20.26 8.43 4.05
CA VAL A 65 21.04 7.50 4.89
C VAL A 65 21.68 6.39 4.03
N LEU A 66 20.93 5.77 3.13
CA LEU A 66 21.43 4.70 2.26
C LEU A 66 22.54 5.20 1.32
N ILE A 67 22.40 6.41 0.78
CA ILE A 67 23.43 7.05 -0.04
C ILE A 67 24.68 7.40 0.79
N HIS A 68 24.52 7.86 2.03
CA HIS A 68 25.63 8.14 2.94
C HIS A 68 26.39 6.86 3.32
N ASN A 69 25.66 5.81 3.70
CA ASN A 69 26.20 4.54 4.16
C ASN A 69 26.67 3.61 3.02
N ARG A 70 26.66 4.05 1.76
CA ARG A 70 27.03 3.29 0.56
C ARG A 70 28.42 2.63 0.56
N LYS A 71 29.28 2.93 1.54
CA LYS A 71 30.58 2.27 1.77
C LYS A 71 30.43 0.90 2.44
N GLU A 72 29.41 0.73 3.28
CA GLU A 72 29.10 -0.50 4.00
C GLU A 72 27.61 -0.87 3.80
N PRO A 73 27.16 -1.09 2.55
CA PRO A 73 25.74 -1.32 2.26
C PRO A 73 25.26 -2.66 2.83
N SER A 74 24.14 -2.64 3.53
CA SER A 74 23.45 -3.86 3.96
C SER A 74 22.78 -4.52 2.76
N THR A 75 22.60 -5.85 2.80
CA THR A 75 22.12 -6.59 1.63
C THR A 75 20.69 -6.23 1.23
N SER A 76 19.84 -5.83 2.18
CA SER A 76 18.46 -5.43 1.92
C SER A 76 18.29 -3.98 1.44
N ASP A 77 19.37 -3.20 1.37
CA ASP A 77 19.28 -1.74 1.17
C ASP A 77 18.77 -1.34 -0.21
N ILE A 78 18.98 -2.17 -1.23
CA ILE A 78 18.43 -1.96 -2.58
C ILE A 78 16.89 -2.01 -2.55
N TYR A 79 16.31 -3.02 -1.89
CA TYR A 79 14.86 -3.14 -1.76
C TYR A 79 14.28 -1.98 -0.92
N LEU A 80 14.97 -1.58 0.15
CA LEU A 80 14.53 -0.48 1.00
C LEU A 80 14.59 0.88 0.28
N GLY A 81 15.63 1.14 -0.51
CA GLY A 81 15.74 2.36 -1.31
C GLY A 81 14.71 2.43 -2.43
N LEU A 82 14.40 1.31 -3.08
CA LEU A 82 13.33 1.24 -4.09
C LEU A 82 11.94 1.39 -3.48
N LEU A 83 11.68 0.77 -2.33
CA LEU A 83 10.42 0.95 -1.59
C LEU A 83 10.23 2.42 -1.17
N ALA A 84 11.25 3.04 -0.56
CA ALA A 84 11.22 4.44 -0.17
C ALA A 84 10.99 5.38 -1.37
N PHE A 85 11.57 5.08 -2.54
CA PHE A 85 11.32 5.82 -3.77
C PHE A 85 9.85 5.71 -4.24
N MET A 86 9.24 4.53 -4.17
CA MET A 86 7.84 4.34 -4.54
C MET A 86 6.87 4.99 -3.54
N ASP A 87 7.17 4.93 -2.25
CA ASP A 87 6.38 5.62 -1.22
C ASP A 87 6.45 7.15 -1.36
N ILE A 88 7.60 7.72 -1.76
CA ILE A 88 7.74 9.14 -2.12
C ILE A 88 6.90 9.48 -3.36
N TYR A 89 6.97 8.67 -4.41
CA TYR A 89 6.19 8.87 -5.65
C TYR A 89 4.68 8.86 -5.37
N PHE A 90 4.20 7.89 -4.60
CA PHE A 90 2.80 7.82 -4.16
C PHE A 90 2.40 9.02 -3.28
N GLY A 91 3.29 9.42 -2.36
CA GLY A 91 3.10 10.64 -1.56
C GLY A 91 2.91 11.89 -2.41
N PHE A 92 3.72 12.10 -3.47
CA PHE A 92 3.56 13.24 -4.37
C PHE A 92 2.29 13.17 -5.25
N MET A 93 1.74 11.98 -5.48
CA MET A 93 0.46 11.81 -6.18
C MET A 93 -0.76 12.12 -5.30
N THR A 94 -0.62 12.15 -3.97
CA THR A 94 -1.70 12.56 -3.05
C THR A 94 -2.14 14.03 -3.29
N PRO A 95 -1.25 15.05 -3.28
CA PRO A 95 -1.63 16.43 -3.65
C PRO A 95 -2.22 16.56 -5.06
N ILE A 96 -1.75 15.76 -6.02
CA ILE A 96 -2.29 15.72 -7.39
C ILE A 96 -3.73 15.19 -7.38
N SER A 97 -4.05 14.21 -6.52
CA SER A 97 -5.42 13.74 -6.27
C SER A 97 -6.32 14.85 -5.72
N PHE A 98 -5.87 15.62 -4.72
CA PHE A 98 -6.60 16.78 -4.20
C PHE A 98 -6.88 17.84 -5.26
N LEU A 99 -5.86 18.24 -6.04
CA LEU A 99 -6.03 19.22 -7.13
C LEU A 99 -6.98 18.72 -8.22
N ASN A 100 -6.98 17.41 -8.48
CA ASN A 100 -7.88 16.82 -9.47
C ASN A 100 -9.32 16.62 -8.97
N LEU A 101 -9.51 16.44 -7.66
CA LEU A 101 -10.81 16.37 -6.99
C LEU A 101 -11.52 17.74 -6.94
N TYR A 102 -10.78 18.82 -6.70
CA TYR A 102 -11.35 20.15 -6.41
C TYR A 102 -11.16 21.21 -7.49
N ILE A 103 -10.28 21.00 -8.50
CA ILE A 103 -9.93 22.05 -9.48
C ILE A 103 -9.91 21.54 -10.92
N TRP A 104 -9.29 20.39 -11.22
CA TRP A 104 -9.07 19.96 -12.60
C TRP A 104 -10.10 18.98 -13.18
N GLU A 105 -10.79 18.20 -12.34
CA GLU A 105 -11.80 17.17 -12.72
C GLU A 105 -11.36 16.22 -13.87
N SER A 106 -10.05 16.05 -14.07
CA SER A 106 -9.51 15.50 -15.30
C SER A 106 -9.48 13.98 -15.29
N LYS A 107 -10.20 13.37 -16.23
CA LYS A 107 -10.20 11.91 -16.46
C LYS A 107 -8.79 11.35 -16.74
N LYS A 108 -7.91 12.13 -17.35
CA LYS A 108 -6.51 11.73 -17.61
C LYS A 108 -5.69 11.69 -16.32
N VAL A 109 -5.85 12.70 -15.46
CA VAL A 109 -5.17 12.75 -14.16
C VAL A 109 -5.73 11.65 -13.24
N TRP A 110 -7.04 11.39 -13.27
CA TRP A 110 -7.65 10.24 -12.57
C TRP A 110 -7.07 8.89 -13.00
N SER A 111 -6.77 8.70 -14.29
CA SER A 111 -6.07 7.51 -14.78
C SER A 111 -4.65 7.42 -14.19
N SER A 112 -3.88 8.51 -14.18
CA SER A 112 -2.54 8.55 -13.54
C SER A 112 -2.58 8.34 -12.02
N ILE A 113 -3.65 8.78 -11.35
CA ILE A 113 -3.86 8.53 -9.92
C ILE A 113 -4.10 7.03 -9.70
N LYS A 114 -5.01 6.39 -10.46
CA LYS A 114 -5.24 4.93 -10.39
C LYS A 114 -3.96 4.11 -10.63
N PHE A 115 -3.12 4.54 -11.56
CA PHE A 115 -1.79 3.94 -11.75
C PHE A 115 -0.93 4.04 -10.49
N SER A 116 -0.89 5.20 -9.83
CA SER A 116 -0.09 5.42 -8.62
C SER A 116 -0.56 4.60 -7.42
N TYR A 117 -1.88 4.44 -7.22
CA TYR A 117 -2.41 3.47 -6.25
C TYR A 117 -1.93 2.05 -6.59
N GLY A 118 -2.03 1.64 -7.86
CA GLY A 118 -1.50 0.34 -8.30
C GLY A 118 0.00 0.13 -8.04
N VAL A 119 0.80 1.20 -8.08
CA VAL A 119 2.22 1.13 -7.69
C VAL A 119 2.34 0.90 -6.19
N LYS A 120 1.58 1.62 -5.36
CA LYS A 120 1.61 1.48 -3.89
C LYS A 120 1.12 0.11 -3.43
N ASP A 121 0.02 -0.37 -4.00
CA ASP A 121 -0.63 -1.65 -3.75
C ASP A 121 0.36 -2.81 -3.78
N THR A 122 1.10 -2.96 -4.89
CA THR A 122 2.00 -4.09 -5.14
C THR A 122 3.43 -3.85 -4.67
N SER A 123 3.97 -2.63 -4.81
CA SER A 123 5.39 -2.37 -4.48
C SER A 123 5.69 -2.56 -3.00
N GLY A 124 4.78 -2.17 -2.10
CA GLY A 124 4.93 -2.31 -0.65
C GLY A 124 5.08 -3.77 -0.22
N PRO A 125 4.03 -4.60 -0.38
CA PRO A 125 4.05 -6.00 0.03
C PRO A 125 5.15 -6.82 -0.66
N LEU A 126 5.45 -6.58 -1.94
CA LEU A 126 6.53 -7.30 -2.63
C LEU A 126 7.92 -6.92 -2.13
N PHE A 127 8.27 -5.63 -2.01
CA PHE A 127 9.62 -5.25 -1.52
C PHE A 127 9.81 -5.66 -0.06
N LEU A 128 8.78 -5.57 0.79
CA LEU A 128 8.84 -6.07 2.16
C LEU A 128 8.98 -7.59 2.22
N SER A 129 8.34 -8.33 1.31
CA SER A 129 8.53 -9.77 1.15
C SER A 129 9.96 -10.14 0.75
N CYS A 130 10.60 -9.34 -0.13
CA CYS A 130 12.03 -9.47 -0.48
C CYS A 130 12.95 -9.16 0.71
N ILE A 131 12.66 -8.10 1.48
CA ILE A 131 13.41 -7.75 2.71
C ILE A 131 13.26 -8.85 3.78
N CYS A 132 12.08 -9.46 3.90
CA CYS A 132 11.84 -10.59 4.80
C CYS A 132 12.59 -11.85 4.33
N LEU A 133 12.60 -12.14 3.02
CA LEU A 133 13.37 -13.24 2.42
C LEU A 133 14.88 -13.07 2.70
N ASP A 134 15.46 -11.90 2.44
CA ASP A 134 16.90 -11.66 2.63
C ASP A 134 17.31 -11.88 4.10
N ARG A 135 16.48 -11.41 5.05
CA ARG A 135 16.67 -11.61 6.50
C ARG A 135 16.44 -13.06 6.95
N PHE A 136 15.45 -13.74 6.37
CA PHE A 136 15.15 -15.14 6.66
C PHE A 136 16.30 -16.05 6.23
N VAL A 137 16.80 -15.88 5.00
CA VAL A 137 17.95 -16.66 4.51
C VAL A 137 19.21 -16.34 5.34
N ALA A 138 19.44 -15.08 5.71
CA ALA A 138 20.57 -14.69 6.57
C ALA A 138 20.58 -15.36 7.95
N VAL A 139 19.41 -15.48 8.60
CA VAL A 139 19.30 -16.01 9.98
C VAL A 139 19.11 -17.53 10.02
N VAL A 140 18.32 -18.09 9.10
CA VAL A 140 17.94 -19.51 9.09
C VAL A 140 18.93 -20.35 8.27
N PHE A 141 19.50 -19.81 7.19
CA PHE A 141 20.39 -20.51 6.26
C PHE A 141 21.69 -19.74 5.97
N PRO A 142 22.52 -19.41 7.00
CA PRO A 142 23.66 -18.51 6.86
C PRO A 142 24.71 -18.98 5.82
N ILE A 143 24.86 -20.29 5.59
CA ILE A 143 25.75 -20.84 4.55
C ILE A 143 25.23 -20.47 3.15
N ALA A 144 23.94 -20.66 2.90
CA ALA A 144 23.30 -20.28 1.63
C ALA A 144 23.28 -18.76 1.44
N PHE A 145 23.12 -17.97 2.51
CA PHE A 145 23.25 -16.52 2.46
C PHE A 145 24.64 -16.06 1.99
N GLY A 146 25.71 -16.75 2.41
CA GLY A 146 27.07 -16.52 1.94
C GLY A 146 27.23 -16.72 0.42
N GLN A 147 26.58 -17.76 -0.12
CA GLN A 147 26.57 -18.06 -1.56
C GLN A 147 25.70 -17.08 -2.37
N LEU A 148 24.53 -16.73 -1.83
CA LEU A 148 23.58 -15.77 -2.42
C LEU A 148 23.98 -14.30 -2.19
N LYS A 149 25.21 -14.02 -1.73
CA LYS A 149 25.68 -12.65 -1.46
C LYS A 149 25.74 -11.76 -2.70
N HIS A 150 25.84 -12.32 -3.91
CA HIS A 150 25.95 -11.57 -5.17
C HIS A 150 24.79 -10.58 -5.40
N VAL A 151 25.13 -9.30 -5.56
CA VAL A 151 24.17 -8.20 -5.83
C VAL A 151 23.28 -8.44 -7.06
N LYS A 152 23.76 -9.21 -8.05
CA LYS A 152 23.01 -9.56 -9.27
C LYS A 152 21.65 -10.21 -8.97
N TYR A 153 21.56 -11.08 -7.95
CA TYR A 153 20.28 -11.71 -7.59
C TYR A 153 19.28 -10.70 -7.05
N ARG A 154 19.74 -9.74 -6.22
CA ARG A 154 18.88 -8.70 -5.63
C ARG A 154 18.42 -7.68 -6.66
N LEU A 155 19.31 -7.31 -7.59
CA LEU A 155 18.96 -6.46 -8.71
C LEU A 155 17.95 -7.15 -9.64
N SER A 156 18.15 -8.43 -9.95
CA SER A 156 17.21 -9.24 -10.74
C SER A 156 15.83 -9.32 -10.07
N LEU A 157 15.78 -9.68 -8.78
CA LEU A 157 14.51 -9.75 -8.03
C LEU A 157 13.84 -8.37 -7.94
N SER A 158 14.61 -7.30 -7.77
CA SER A 158 14.08 -5.92 -7.80
C SER A 158 13.45 -5.58 -9.16
N VAL A 159 14.09 -5.95 -10.28
CA VAL A 159 13.54 -5.73 -11.63
C VAL A 159 12.26 -6.56 -11.84
N VAL A 160 12.19 -7.79 -11.31
CA VAL A 160 10.95 -8.60 -11.34
C VAL A 160 9.83 -7.94 -10.53
N VAL A 161 10.11 -7.48 -9.30
CA VAL A 161 9.13 -6.77 -8.46
C VAL A 161 8.63 -5.49 -9.15
N LEU A 162 9.53 -4.69 -9.74
CA LEU A 162 9.16 -3.49 -10.49
C LEU A 162 8.31 -3.83 -11.73
N GLY A 163 8.66 -4.89 -12.46
CA GLY A 163 7.90 -5.36 -13.62
C GLY A 163 6.48 -5.78 -13.25
N LEU A 164 6.32 -6.57 -12.18
CA LEU A 164 5.00 -6.96 -11.63
C LEU A 164 4.21 -5.72 -11.16
N THR A 165 4.85 -4.83 -10.41
CA THR A 165 4.27 -3.56 -9.93
C THR A 165 3.71 -2.75 -11.08
N PHE A 166 4.52 -2.45 -12.11
CA PHE A 166 4.08 -1.61 -13.23
C PHE A 166 3.06 -2.31 -14.13
N ALA A 167 3.11 -3.64 -14.28
CA ALA A 167 2.09 -4.39 -15.01
C ALA A 167 0.72 -4.33 -14.30
N TYR A 168 0.68 -4.58 -12.98
CA TYR A 168 -0.54 -4.43 -12.17
C TYR A 168 -1.03 -2.97 -12.17
N SER A 169 -0.13 -1.99 -12.07
CA SER A 169 -0.45 -0.57 -12.13
C SER A 169 -1.09 -0.15 -13.45
N ALA A 170 -0.55 -0.63 -14.58
CA ALA A 170 -1.11 -0.37 -15.91
C ALA A 170 -2.49 -1.04 -16.09
N ALA A 171 -2.67 -2.24 -15.54
CA ALA A 171 -3.95 -2.93 -15.53
C ALA A 171 -5.00 -2.18 -14.68
N LYS A 172 -4.66 -1.71 -13.46
CA LYS A 172 -5.52 -0.88 -12.60
C LYS A 172 -5.88 0.47 -13.22
N MET A 173 -4.94 1.05 -13.99
CA MET A 173 -5.12 2.31 -14.72
C MET A 173 -6.14 2.20 -15.86
N VAL A 174 -6.08 1.12 -16.66
CA VAL A 174 -7.01 0.86 -17.77
C VAL A 174 -8.38 0.42 -17.25
N GLY A 175 -8.40 -0.47 -16.25
CA GLY A 175 -9.64 -1.02 -15.67
C GLY A 175 -10.38 -1.96 -16.64
N GLY A 176 -11.64 -2.29 -16.29
CA GLY A 176 -12.49 -3.16 -17.12
C GLY A 176 -12.11 -4.65 -17.11
N LEU A 177 -11.09 -5.05 -16.35
CA LEU A 177 -10.65 -6.44 -16.22
C LEU A 177 -11.51 -7.19 -15.20
N PRO A 178 -12.15 -8.33 -15.57
CA PRO A 178 -12.97 -9.10 -14.64
C PRO A 178 -12.10 -9.75 -13.54
N ASN A 179 -12.61 -9.78 -12.31
CA ASN A 179 -11.93 -10.31 -11.12
C ASN A 179 -10.59 -9.62 -10.76
N PHE A 180 -10.36 -8.38 -11.19
CA PHE A 180 -9.10 -7.67 -10.93
C PHE A 180 -8.76 -7.54 -9.43
N GLU A 181 -9.75 -7.21 -8.59
CA GLU A 181 -9.58 -7.12 -7.13
C GLU A 181 -9.15 -8.46 -6.50
N LYS A 182 -9.50 -9.60 -7.13
CA LYS A 182 -9.11 -10.94 -6.67
C LYS A 182 -7.63 -11.25 -6.97
N VAL A 183 -7.02 -10.56 -7.95
CA VAL A 183 -5.55 -10.59 -8.18
C VAL A 183 -4.83 -9.93 -7.01
N PHE A 184 -5.25 -8.72 -6.62
CA PHE A 184 -4.67 -8.02 -5.46
C PHE A 184 -4.90 -8.79 -4.16
N THR A 185 -6.11 -9.34 -3.96
CA THR A 185 -6.46 -10.16 -2.81
C THR A 185 -5.57 -11.40 -2.69
N GLY A 186 -5.25 -12.05 -3.82
CA GLY A 186 -4.28 -13.15 -3.86
C GLY A 186 -2.84 -12.70 -3.54
N GLU A 187 -2.41 -11.55 -4.08
CA GLU A 187 -1.08 -10.99 -3.83
C GLU A 187 -0.88 -10.61 -2.35
N ILE A 188 -1.83 -9.87 -1.77
CA ILE A 188 -1.74 -9.39 -0.39
C ILE A 188 -1.82 -10.55 0.61
N LEU A 189 -2.64 -11.58 0.34
CA LEU A 189 -2.70 -12.80 1.15
C LEU A 189 -1.36 -13.56 1.09
N ALA A 190 -0.82 -13.79 -0.11
CA ALA A 190 0.44 -14.54 -0.29
C ALA A 190 1.64 -13.81 0.35
N THR A 191 1.77 -12.50 0.11
CA THR A 191 2.85 -11.68 0.69
C THR A 191 2.72 -11.53 2.20
N PHE A 192 1.51 -11.35 2.75
CA PHE A 192 1.27 -11.35 4.19
C PHE A 192 1.65 -12.68 4.84
N THR A 193 1.16 -13.81 4.31
CA THR A 193 1.50 -15.14 4.82
C THR A 193 3.01 -15.36 4.79
N TRP A 194 3.68 -15.02 3.68
CA TRP A 194 5.14 -15.11 3.55
C TRP A 194 5.88 -14.24 4.59
N MET A 195 5.48 -12.97 4.73
CA MET A 195 6.06 -12.04 5.69
C MET A 195 5.90 -12.54 7.14
N VAL A 196 4.72 -13.04 7.51
CA VAL A 196 4.44 -13.59 8.85
C VAL A 196 5.29 -14.84 9.11
N VAL A 197 5.31 -15.81 8.17
CA VAL A 197 6.13 -17.02 8.27
C VAL A 197 7.61 -16.68 8.44
N CYS A 198 8.16 -15.80 7.60
CA CYS A 198 9.56 -15.37 7.71
C CYS A 198 9.90 -14.79 9.08
N ASN A 199 9.12 -13.83 9.56
CA ASN A 199 9.40 -13.17 10.84
C ASN A 199 9.21 -14.14 12.03
N LEU A 200 8.21 -15.02 11.99
CA LEU A 200 8.04 -16.07 13.01
C LEU A 200 9.20 -17.07 13.02
N SER A 201 9.69 -17.52 11.85
CA SER A 201 10.88 -18.39 11.77
C SER A 201 12.14 -17.71 12.29
N ILE A 202 12.37 -16.43 11.97
CA ILE A 202 13.49 -15.65 12.51
C ILE A 202 13.39 -15.55 14.04
N LEU A 203 12.22 -15.22 14.59
CA LEU A 203 12.00 -15.18 16.04
C LEU A 203 12.21 -16.54 16.70
N TRP A 204 11.79 -17.64 16.05
CA TRP A 204 11.99 -19.00 16.53
C TRP A 204 13.48 -19.40 16.55
N VAL A 205 14.26 -19.10 15.50
CA VAL A 205 15.71 -19.35 15.49
C VAL A 205 16.43 -18.52 16.55
N LEU A 206 16.10 -17.22 16.67
CA LEU A 206 16.67 -16.35 17.70
C LEU A 206 16.35 -16.86 19.12
N LYS A 207 15.12 -17.34 19.37
CA LYS A 207 14.70 -17.95 20.64
C LYS A 207 15.36 -19.30 20.90
N ARG A 208 15.45 -20.18 19.89
CA ARG A 208 16.10 -21.50 19.99
C ARG A 208 17.62 -21.40 20.19
N SER A 209 18.22 -20.26 19.84
CA SER A 209 19.63 -19.93 20.12
C SER A 209 19.92 -19.62 21.61
N ARG A 210 18.93 -19.79 22.51
CA ARG A 210 19.07 -19.90 23.97
C ARG A 210 19.65 -21.28 24.30
N GLY A 211 20.99 -21.35 24.37
CA GLY A 211 21.70 -22.58 24.72
C GLY A 211 21.35 -23.07 26.13
N ALA A 212 21.36 -24.39 26.33
CA ALA A 212 21.07 -25.00 27.62
C ALA A 212 22.06 -24.49 28.69
N GLY A 213 21.54 -23.99 29.82
CA GLY A 213 22.34 -23.61 30.98
C GLY A 213 22.75 -22.13 31.11
N LYS A 214 22.35 -21.22 30.20
CA LYS A 214 22.46 -19.76 30.44
C LYS A 214 21.14 -19.06 30.15
N ASP A 215 20.58 -18.43 31.19
CA ASP A 215 19.24 -17.84 31.13
C ASP A 215 19.19 -16.52 30.34
N GLU A 216 20.29 -15.76 30.32
CA GLU A 216 20.31 -14.46 29.63
C GLU A 216 20.57 -14.58 28.13
N MET A 217 19.64 -14.06 27.32
CA MET A 217 19.84 -13.88 25.89
C MET A 217 20.79 -12.70 25.63
N HIS A 218 21.98 -12.99 25.10
CA HIS A 218 23.04 -12.04 24.74
C HIS A 218 22.49 -10.72 24.16
N PRO A 219 22.95 -9.53 24.60
CA PRO A 219 22.30 -8.25 24.33
C PRO A 219 22.03 -7.97 22.84
N MET A 220 22.95 -8.36 21.94
CA MET A 220 22.72 -8.23 20.49
C MET A 220 21.56 -9.10 19.98
N LYS A 221 21.41 -10.34 20.50
CA LYS A 221 20.26 -11.21 20.18
C LYS A 221 18.96 -10.65 20.77
N LYS A 222 19.01 -10.05 21.97
CA LYS A 222 17.87 -9.36 22.60
C LYS A 222 17.41 -8.13 21.79
N LYS A 223 18.36 -7.33 21.28
CA LYS A 223 18.11 -6.21 20.34
C LYS A 223 17.48 -6.72 19.04
N ALA A 224 18.06 -7.75 18.41
CA ALA A 224 17.54 -8.36 17.18
C ALA A 224 16.13 -8.96 17.34
N PHE A 225 15.87 -9.67 18.45
CA PHE A 225 14.55 -10.25 18.74
C PHE A 225 13.48 -9.16 18.89
N LYS A 226 13.74 -8.11 19.69
CA LYS A 226 12.79 -6.97 19.82
C LYS A 226 12.57 -6.26 18.47
N MET A 227 13.61 -6.13 17.66
CA MET A 227 13.54 -5.52 16.32
C MET A 227 12.62 -6.30 15.37
N VAL A 228 12.77 -7.63 15.32
CA VAL A 228 11.96 -8.51 14.45
C VAL A 228 10.52 -8.62 14.98
N LEU A 229 10.33 -8.68 16.30
CA LEU A 229 8.99 -8.68 16.89
C LEU A 229 8.23 -7.38 16.57
N SER A 230 8.91 -6.23 16.68
CA SER A 230 8.34 -4.93 16.26
C SER A 230 8.01 -4.88 14.77
N ILE A 231 8.84 -5.49 13.89
CA ILE A 231 8.51 -5.63 12.45
C ILE A 231 7.24 -6.46 12.26
N LEU A 232 7.12 -7.61 12.95
CA LEU A 232 5.93 -8.46 12.86
C LEU A 232 4.66 -7.73 13.32
N CYS A 233 4.71 -6.98 14.42
CA CYS A 233 3.57 -6.17 14.88
C CYS A 233 3.14 -5.12 13.84
N ILE A 234 4.10 -4.46 13.17
CA ILE A 234 3.83 -3.47 12.11
C ILE A 234 3.24 -4.12 10.86
N ILE A 235 3.69 -5.33 10.51
CA ILE A 235 3.15 -6.10 9.39
C ILE A 235 1.71 -6.53 9.69
N VAL A 236 1.43 -7.01 10.90
CA VAL A 236 0.06 -7.35 11.33
C VAL A 236 -0.83 -6.11 11.34
N PHE A 237 -0.38 -4.98 11.88
CA PHE A 237 -1.18 -3.75 11.95
C PHE A 237 -1.55 -3.20 10.56
N ASN A 238 -0.61 -3.12 9.61
CA ASN A 238 -0.86 -2.54 8.29
C ASN A 238 -1.54 -3.50 7.30
N TYR A 239 -1.27 -4.82 7.40
CA TYR A 239 -1.66 -5.77 6.36
C TYR A 239 -2.71 -6.80 6.79
N LEU A 240 -2.93 -7.03 8.10
CA LEU A 240 -4.05 -7.87 8.52
C LEU A 240 -5.42 -7.28 8.13
N PRO A 241 -5.69 -5.96 8.21
CA PRO A 241 -7.01 -5.42 7.85
C PRO A 241 -7.44 -5.73 6.40
N PRO A 242 -6.67 -5.43 5.34
CA PRO A 242 -7.08 -5.83 3.98
C PRO A 242 -7.12 -7.36 3.82
N VAL A 243 -6.19 -8.12 4.39
CA VAL A 243 -6.16 -9.60 4.31
C VAL A 243 -7.36 -10.26 5.01
N ALA A 244 -7.90 -9.66 6.07
CA ALA A 244 -9.04 -10.17 6.82
C ALA A 244 -10.39 -9.78 6.20
N LEU A 245 -10.43 -8.81 5.28
CA LEU A 245 -11.66 -8.24 4.73
C LEU A 245 -11.84 -8.52 3.23
N PHE A 246 -10.78 -8.35 2.42
CA PHE A 246 -10.89 -8.42 0.96
C PHE A 246 -11.22 -9.82 0.42
N PRO A 247 -10.73 -10.95 1.01
CA PRO A 247 -11.17 -12.29 0.62
C PRO A 247 -12.67 -12.57 0.81
N PHE A 248 -13.38 -11.70 1.54
CA PHE A 248 -14.81 -11.80 1.79
C PHE A 248 -15.64 -10.78 0.97
N GLU A 249 -15.07 -10.18 -0.09
CA GLU A 249 -15.74 -9.29 -1.05
C GLU A 249 -17.18 -9.74 -1.37
N ASP A 250 -17.36 -11.01 -1.76
CA ASP A 250 -18.64 -11.61 -2.16
C ASP A 250 -19.69 -11.71 -1.01
N HIS A 251 -19.34 -11.35 0.24
CA HIS A 251 -20.26 -11.29 1.40
C HIS A 251 -20.76 -9.88 1.73
N TYR A 252 -20.16 -8.84 1.15
CA TYR A 252 -20.59 -7.45 1.34
C TYR A 252 -21.54 -7.02 0.21
N SER A 253 -22.38 -6.00 0.45
CA SER A 253 -23.02 -5.32 -0.68
C SER A 253 -21.99 -4.50 -1.46
N PRO A 254 -22.13 -4.35 -2.79
CA PRO A 254 -21.11 -3.71 -3.62
C PRO A 254 -20.73 -2.29 -3.15
N ASP A 255 -21.69 -1.48 -2.72
CA ASP A 255 -21.42 -0.14 -2.21
C ASP A 255 -20.73 -0.15 -0.84
N VAL A 256 -21.07 -1.08 0.07
CA VAL A 256 -20.35 -1.20 1.35
C VAL A 256 -18.90 -1.64 1.13
N PHE A 257 -18.66 -2.55 0.19
CA PHE A 257 -17.29 -2.94 -0.16
C PHE A 257 -16.51 -1.75 -0.76
N ARG A 258 -17.09 -1.09 -1.76
CA ARG A 258 -16.49 0.04 -2.49
C ARG A 258 -16.26 1.29 -1.64
N CYS A 259 -17.25 1.68 -0.84
CA CYS A 259 -17.26 2.96 -0.13
C CYS A 259 -16.69 2.89 1.28
N TYR A 260 -16.63 1.70 1.90
CA TYR A 260 -16.18 1.55 3.29
C TYR A 260 -15.03 0.54 3.45
N VAL A 261 -15.21 -0.71 2.99
CA VAL A 261 -14.21 -1.77 3.21
C VAL A 261 -12.91 -1.49 2.44
N GLN A 262 -13.00 -1.14 1.17
CA GLN A 262 -11.84 -0.81 0.34
C GLN A 262 -11.07 0.41 0.90
N PRO A 263 -11.67 1.60 1.13
CA PRO A 263 -10.95 2.75 1.69
C PRO A 263 -10.27 2.44 3.03
N VAL A 264 -10.95 1.78 3.98
CA VAL A 264 -10.33 1.41 5.27
C VAL A 264 -9.19 0.42 5.09
N GLY A 265 -9.35 -0.61 4.24
CA GLY A 265 -8.30 -1.59 3.97
C GLY A 265 -7.07 -0.98 3.29
N PHE A 266 -7.27 -0.10 2.31
CA PHE A 266 -6.20 0.65 1.67
C PHE A 266 -5.57 1.68 2.63
N ALA A 267 -6.31 2.29 3.55
CA ALA A 267 -5.75 3.22 4.53
C ALA A 267 -4.68 2.59 5.44
N PHE A 268 -4.92 1.35 5.91
CA PHE A 268 -3.92 0.56 6.66
C PHE A 268 -2.72 0.16 5.80
N LEU A 269 -2.91 -0.11 4.51
CA LEU A 269 -1.81 -0.35 3.56
C LEU A 269 -1.03 0.94 3.24
N ASN A 270 -1.71 2.07 3.19
CA ASN A 270 -1.15 3.38 2.85
C ASN A 270 -0.26 3.90 3.99
N VAL A 271 -0.71 3.85 5.24
CA VAL A 271 0.07 4.32 6.40
C VAL A 271 1.37 3.53 6.64
N SER A 272 1.52 2.35 6.02
CA SER A 272 2.78 1.60 5.97
C SER A 272 3.95 2.48 5.46
N SER A 273 3.67 3.35 4.47
CA SER A 273 4.63 4.28 3.85
C SER A 273 5.27 5.26 4.84
N THR A 274 4.60 5.51 5.97
CA THR A 274 5.09 6.41 7.03
C THR A 274 5.67 5.61 8.19
N ILE A 275 5.00 4.56 8.64
CA ILE A 275 5.44 3.76 9.80
C ILE A 275 6.78 3.06 9.50
N GLN A 276 6.95 2.50 8.30
CA GLN A 276 8.13 1.71 7.95
C GLN A 276 9.45 2.51 7.88
N PRO A 277 9.54 3.67 7.20
CA PRO A 277 10.75 4.48 7.23
C PRO A 277 11.01 5.09 8.61
N LEU A 278 9.99 5.55 9.34
CA LEU A 278 10.17 6.04 10.72
C LEU A 278 10.76 4.96 11.63
N VAL A 279 10.28 3.71 11.51
CA VAL A 279 10.77 2.57 12.30
C VAL A 279 12.14 2.07 11.82
N TYR A 280 12.55 2.33 10.57
CA TYR A 280 13.94 2.15 10.16
C TYR A 280 14.84 3.23 10.79
N LEU A 281 14.48 4.50 10.63
CA LEU A 281 15.26 5.64 11.12
C LEU A 281 15.43 5.62 12.64
N SER A 282 14.39 5.25 13.39
CA SER A 282 14.42 5.13 14.86
C SER A 282 15.37 4.06 15.41
N ARG A 283 15.86 3.17 14.55
CA ARG A 283 16.79 2.08 14.90
C ARG A 283 18.25 2.37 14.52
N LEU A 284 18.49 3.45 13.78
CA LEU A 284 19.83 3.95 13.48
C LEU A 284 20.41 4.60 14.73
N GLU A 285 21.60 4.17 15.16
CA GLU A 285 22.23 4.71 16.36
C GLU A 285 22.73 6.15 16.17
N LYS A 286 22.87 6.58 14.91
CA LYS A 286 23.07 7.98 14.47
C LYS A 286 22.40 8.17 13.11
N VAL A 287 21.77 9.32 12.88
CA VAL A 287 21.32 9.76 11.54
C VAL A 287 22.26 10.90 11.11
N PRO A 288 23.06 10.75 10.03
CA PRO A 288 24.15 11.68 9.69
C PRO A 288 23.72 13.12 9.31
N PHE A 289 22.41 13.41 9.32
CA PHE A 289 21.82 14.71 8.97
C PHE A 289 20.93 15.30 10.07
N LEU A 290 20.78 14.64 11.24
CA LEU A 290 19.95 15.09 12.35
C LEU A 290 20.73 15.06 13.67
N SER A 291 20.54 16.09 14.50
CA SER A 291 21.05 16.11 15.87
C SER A 291 20.39 15.01 16.72
N ASP A 292 21.14 14.39 17.63
CA ASP A 292 20.65 13.36 18.57
C ASP A 292 19.43 13.82 19.38
N ALA A 293 19.30 15.13 19.64
CA ALA A 293 18.15 15.73 20.31
C ALA A 293 16.84 15.68 19.48
N CYS A 294 16.96 15.72 18.14
CA CYS A 294 15.83 15.53 17.22
C CYS A 294 15.43 14.06 17.16
N ILE A 295 16.41 13.16 17.01
CA ILE A 295 16.21 11.70 16.98
C ILE A 295 15.49 11.22 18.25
N LYS A 296 15.89 11.73 19.43
CA LYS A 296 15.23 11.44 20.72
C LYS A 296 13.79 11.95 20.83
N LYS A 297 13.41 13.03 20.13
CA LYS A 297 12.02 13.49 20.09
C LYS A 297 11.17 12.63 19.15
N CYS A 298 11.68 12.27 17.97
CA CYS A 298 10.97 11.38 17.04
C CYS A 298 10.77 9.96 17.61
N THR A 299 11.70 9.46 18.42
CA THR A 299 11.60 8.15 19.10
C THR A 299 10.70 8.14 20.34
N ALA A 300 10.29 9.31 20.86
CA ALA A 300 9.37 9.38 21.99
C ALA A 300 7.89 9.23 21.58
N CYS A 301 7.60 9.19 20.27
CA CYS A 301 6.25 9.15 19.70
C CYS A 301 5.94 7.83 18.95
N VAL A 302 6.72 6.76 19.16
CA VAL A 302 6.64 5.45 18.47
C VAL A 302 6.91 4.30 19.45
#